data_AF-A0A7C1KIR2-F1
#
_entry.id   AF-A0A7C1KIR2-F1
#
_cell.length_a   1.000
_cell.length_b   1.000
_cell.length_c   1.000
_cell.angle_alpha   90.00
_cell.angle_beta   90.00
_cell.angle_gamma   90.00
#
_symmetry.space_group_name_H-M   'P 1'
#
loop_
_entity.id
_entity.type
_entity.pdbx_description
1 polymer ?
#
loop_
_entity_poly.entity_id
_entity_poly.type
_entity_poly.pdbx_seq_one_letter_code
_entity_poly.pdbx_strand_id
1 'polypeptide(L)'
;MAEPMIDLRALLLEREEFEGGMVSRLRDGLAQGSTQIRVLKDIADTLQKRLVTAAAPQQKKLHLKLGIVHYYLGHMRQAIEHLNKTEGPLAFYYLGLAHLFLAQAQSYSDEPDTIDHLDAAFKAFDRAEKVGYAAQQAQLQKAGVLRLQGRIGEAKAILARLKDAAAHNAEYYFQEGAIAEVEGDRARAARAYERAVELDPRHAGALFRLGWIHDQQGNDEDAIACYERCLKYPPIGKGVLYNLGILYEDNEKYDKAVACFRQLYKMDPRDPRAKLFLKDAEASQSMYFSPEEDQLSQQFRQVLEIPVTDFELSVRARNCLKRLNIKTLGDLTRVTEAQLLASKNFGETSLQEIRQIMASKGLRIGQSLEQGQQYDPRHRTPQQYLTPEEQAILNKPVTELNLSVRARKCMNRLGITTLGELIQRSADELLEAKNFGQTSLKEVREKLAQYNLKLRGD
;
A
#
# COMPACT_ATOMS: atom_id res chain seq x y z
N MET A 1 -22.96 1.09 27.23
CA MET A 1 -22.75 -0.35 27.52
C MET A 1 -22.22 -0.97 26.25
N ALA A 2 -21.09 -1.67 26.27
CA ALA A 2 -20.60 -2.36 25.08
C ALA A 2 -21.58 -3.48 24.73
N GLU A 3 -22.07 -3.53 23.50
CA GLU A 3 -22.90 -4.63 23.03
C GLU A 3 -22.16 -5.97 23.19
N PRO A 4 -22.85 -7.05 23.58
CA PRO A 4 -22.21 -8.35 23.72
C PRO A 4 -21.57 -8.79 22.40
N MET A 5 -20.39 -9.40 22.49
CA MET A 5 -19.65 -9.89 21.33
C MET A 5 -20.52 -10.91 20.56
N ILE A 6 -20.69 -10.69 19.26
CA ILE A 6 -21.48 -11.58 18.42
C ILE A 6 -20.63 -12.81 18.10
N ASP A 7 -21.13 -14.00 18.46
CA ASP A 7 -20.48 -15.26 18.12
C ASP A 7 -20.78 -15.66 16.67
N LEU A 8 -19.82 -15.37 15.79
CA LEU A 8 -19.91 -15.72 14.37
C LEU A 8 -19.87 -17.23 14.14
N ARG A 9 -19.23 -18.02 15.02
CA ARG A 9 -19.16 -19.48 14.87
C ARG A 9 -20.53 -20.09 15.12
N ALA A 10 -21.20 -19.70 16.19
CA ALA A 10 -22.58 -20.12 16.44
C ALA A 10 -23.52 -19.70 15.31
N LEU A 11 -23.34 -18.48 14.78
CA LEU A 11 -24.16 -17.96 13.70
C LEU A 11 -24.03 -18.76 12.38
N LEU A 12 -22.81 -19.13 11.99
CA LEU A 12 -22.52 -19.71 10.67
C LEU A 12 -22.37 -21.23 10.67
N LEU A 13 -21.85 -21.82 11.76
CA LEU A 13 -21.53 -23.26 11.83
C LEU A 13 -22.60 -24.10 12.53
N GLU A 14 -23.33 -23.57 13.50
CA GLU A 14 -24.28 -24.34 14.30
C GLU A 14 -25.70 -24.31 13.73
N ARG A 15 -26.12 -23.17 13.18
CA ARG A 15 -27.45 -23.03 12.56
C ARG A 15 -27.46 -23.63 11.17
N GLU A 16 -28.50 -24.38 10.81
CA GLU A 16 -28.63 -24.93 9.47
C GLU A 16 -29.11 -23.90 8.44
N GLU A 17 -30.13 -23.12 8.81
CA GLU A 17 -30.71 -22.07 7.96
C GLU A 17 -29.90 -20.77 8.04
N PHE A 18 -29.82 -20.04 6.92
CA PHE A 18 -29.11 -18.77 6.82
C PHE A 18 -29.95 -17.73 6.09
N GLU A 19 -30.56 -16.83 6.85
CA GLU A 19 -31.54 -15.85 6.38
C GLU A 19 -31.01 -14.41 6.47
N GLY A 20 -31.72 -13.45 5.86
CA GLY A 20 -31.30 -12.03 5.80
C GLY A 20 -31.01 -11.39 7.17
N GLY A 21 -31.78 -11.74 8.20
CA GLY A 21 -31.54 -11.26 9.57
C GLY A 21 -30.21 -11.74 10.15
N MET A 22 -29.77 -12.96 9.79
CA MET A 22 -28.46 -13.47 10.19
C MET A 22 -27.33 -12.73 9.47
N VAL A 23 -27.57 -12.28 8.24
CA VAL A 23 -26.57 -11.49 7.51
C VAL A 23 -26.36 -10.12 8.14
N SER A 24 -27.43 -9.47 8.64
CA SER A 24 -27.26 -8.23 9.42
C SER A 24 -26.41 -8.49 10.66
N ARG A 25 -26.67 -9.56 11.42
CA ARG A 25 -25.87 -9.92 12.60
C ARG A 25 -24.42 -10.25 12.26
N LEU A 26 -24.18 -10.90 11.11
CA LEU A 26 -22.83 -11.14 10.61
C LEU A 26 -22.10 -9.81 10.36
N ARG A 27 -22.75 -8.88 9.64
CA ARG A 27 -22.21 -7.55 9.38
C ARG A 27 -21.89 -6.80 10.68
N ASP A 28 -22.80 -6.83 11.64
CA ASP A 28 -22.63 -6.16 12.94
C ASP A 28 -21.49 -6.81 13.74
N GLY A 29 -21.37 -8.14 13.70
CA GLY A 29 -20.26 -8.87 14.31
C GLY A 29 -18.91 -8.50 13.69
N LEU A 30 -18.83 -8.33 12.37
CA LEU A 30 -17.59 -7.91 11.71
C LEU A 30 -17.17 -6.49 12.07
N ALA A 31 -18.12 -5.61 12.39
CA ALA A 31 -17.83 -4.25 12.85
C ALA A 31 -17.21 -4.20 14.27
N GLN A 32 -17.29 -5.29 15.05
CA GLN A 32 -16.74 -5.36 16.41
C GLN A 32 -15.21 -5.49 16.46
N GLY A 33 -14.53 -5.64 15.31
CA GLY A 33 -13.07 -5.52 15.21
C GLY A 33 -12.38 -6.54 14.29
N SER A 34 -11.06 -6.38 14.14
CA SER A 34 -10.24 -7.19 13.23
C SER A 34 -10.13 -8.67 13.62
N THR A 35 -10.33 -9.02 14.90
CA THR A 35 -10.37 -10.40 15.38
C THR A 35 -11.51 -11.19 14.74
N GLN A 36 -12.66 -10.54 14.49
CA GLN A 36 -13.82 -11.16 13.86
C GLN A 36 -13.58 -11.51 12.39
N ILE A 37 -12.77 -10.73 11.68
CA ILE A 37 -12.33 -11.05 10.31
C ILE A 37 -11.47 -12.32 10.30
N ARG A 38 -10.58 -12.50 11.30
CA ARG A 38 -9.79 -13.73 11.44
C ARG A 38 -10.69 -14.93 11.72
N VAL A 39 -11.65 -14.78 12.65
CA VAL A 39 -12.63 -15.82 12.95
C VAL A 39 -13.44 -16.18 11.70
N LEU A 40 -13.84 -15.19 10.89
CA LEU A 40 -14.56 -15.41 9.64
C LEU A 40 -13.75 -16.24 8.63
N LYS A 41 -12.43 -16.04 8.54
CA LYS A 41 -11.53 -16.87 7.71
C LYS A 41 -11.50 -18.31 8.20
N ASP A 42 -11.34 -18.53 9.50
CA ASP A 42 -11.36 -19.89 10.07
C ASP A 42 -12.71 -20.60 9.84
N ILE A 43 -13.82 -19.84 9.89
CA ILE A 43 -15.16 -20.34 9.58
C ILE A 43 -15.25 -20.73 8.10
N ALA A 44 -14.72 -19.92 7.18
CA ALA A 44 -14.69 -20.24 5.76
C ALA A 44 -13.98 -21.57 5.50
N ASP A 45 -12.80 -21.79 6.09
CA ASP A 45 -12.05 -23.05 5.97
C ASP A 45 -12.83 -24.23 6.53
N THR A 46 -13.54 -24.03 7.65
CA THR A 46 -14.36 -25.07 8.26
C THR A 46 -15.57 -25.43 7.40
N LEU A 47 -16.26 -24.43 6.84
CA LEU A 47 -17.39 -24.62 5.92
C LEU A 47 -16.92 -25.31 4.63
N GLN A 48 -15.75 -24.95 4.11
CA GLN A 48 -15.16 -25.57 2.93
C GLN A 48 -14.87 -27.07 3.16
N LYS A 49 -14.33 -27.43 4.34
CA LYS A 49 -14.12 -28.84 4.71
C LYS A 49 -15.45 -29.62 4.80
N ARG A 50 -16.48 -29.03 5.42
CA ARG A 50 -17.82 -29.64 5.52
C ARG A 50 -18.47 -29.82 4.15
N LEU A 51 -18.24 -28.90 3.22
CA LEU A 51 -18.79 -28.95 1.87
C LEU A 51 -18.31 -30.20 1.12
N VAL A 52 -17.04 -30.60 1.28
CA VAL A 52 -16.46 -31.77 0.61
C VAL A 52 -17.16 -33.07 1.04
N THR A 53 -17.60 -33.17 2.29
CA THR A 53 -18.23 -34.38 2.86
C THR A 53 -19.76 -34.33 2.88
N ALA A 54 -20.38 -33.20 2.52
CA ALA A 54 -21.82 -32.99 2.64
C ALA A 54 -22.61 -33.61 1.48
N ALA A 55 -23.84 -34.05 1.77
CA ALA A 55 -24.78 -34.51 0.75
C ALA A 55 -25.33 -33.35 -0.11
N ALA A 56 -25.78 -33.62 -1.33
CA ALA A 56 -26.20 -32.60 -2.32
C ALA A 56 -27.19 -31.52 -1.79
N PRO A 57 -28.22 -31.84 -0.98
CA PRO A 57 -29.12 -30.80 -0.43
C PRO A 57 -28.41 -29.85 0.54
N GLN A 58 -27.47 -30.38 1.33
CA GLN A 58 -26.70 -29.62 2.31
C GLN A 58 -25.59 -28.80 1.63
N GLN A 59 -25.05 -29.28 0.50
CA GLN A 59 -24.07 -28.55 -0.31
C GLN A 59 -24.62 -27.20 -0.79
N LYS A 60 -25.88 -27.12 -1.23
CA LYS A 60 -26.51 -25.86 -1.65
C LYS A 60 -26.55 -24.82 -0.52
N LYS A 61 -26.86 -25.25 0.71
CA LYS A 61 -26.88 -24.37 1.90
C LYS A 61 -25.48 -23.93 2.30
N LEU A 62 -24.50 -24.83 2.23
CA LEU A 62 -23.10 -24.52 2.51
C LEU A 62 -22.51 -23.55 1.47
N HIS A 63 -22.85 -23.72 0.19
CA HIS A 63 -22.48 -22.80 -0.88
C HIS A 63 -23.05 -21.39 -0.65
N LEU A 64 -24.30 -21.26 -0.19
CA LEU A 64 -24.87 -19.95 0.16
C LEU A 64 -24.04 -19.26 1.26
N LYS A 65 -23.75 -19.98 2.35
CA LYS A 65 -22.95 -19.45 3.46
C LYS A 65 -21.54 -19.07 3.03
N LEU A 66 -20.85 -19.97 2.32
CA LEU A 66 -19.51 -19.71 1.79
C LEU A 66 -19.51 -18.50 0.87
N GLY A 67 -20.51 -18.39 -0.03
CA GLY A 67 -20.66 -17.26 -0.93
C GLY A 67 -20.73 -15.91 -0.19
N ILE A 68 -21.55 -15.83 0.85
CA ILE A 68 -21.73 -14.60 1.65
C ILE A 68 -20.50 -14.34 2.53
N VAL A 69 -19.90 -15.37 3.10
CA VAL A 69 -18.64 -15.26 3.86
C VAL A 69 -17.52 -14.72 2.97
N HIS A 70 -17.33 -15.27 1.77
CA HIS A 70 -16.34 -14.79 0.82
C HIS A 70 -16.64 -13.37 0.33
N TYR A 71 -17.91 -13.00 0.19
CA TYR A 71 -18.29 -11.61 -0.11
C TYR A 71 -17.77 -10.65 0.97
N TYR A 72 -18.03 -10.94 2.25
CA TYR A 72 -17.53 -10.11 3.36
C TYR A 72 -16.01 -10.17 3.55
N LEU A 73 -15.36 -11.26 3.17
CA LEU A 73 -13.90 -11.35 3.15
C LEU A 73 -13.26 -10.55 2.00
N GLY A 74 -14.05 -10.02 1.06
CA GLY A 74 -13.53 -9.31 -0.12
C GLY A 74 -13.18 -10.22 -1.30
N HIS A 75 -13.38 -11.53 -1.18
CA HIS A 75 -13.02 -12.53 -2.19
C HIS A 75 -14.15 -12.70 -3.23
N MET A 76 -14.43 -11.65 -4.00
CA MET A 76 -15.62 -11.58 -4.86
C MET A 76 -15.73 -12.70 -5.90
N ARG A 77 -14.61 -13.09 -6.53
CA ARG A 77 -14.61 -14.19 -7.51
C ARG A 77 -15.02 -15.53 -6.89
N GLN A 78 -14.52 -15.84 -5.69
CA GLN A 78 -14.92 -17.04 -4.93
C GLN A 78 -16.38 -16.94 -4.46
N ALA A 79 -16.81 -15.74 -4.05
CA ALA A 79 -18.20 -15.50 -3.68
C ALA A 79 -19.15 -15.83 -4.85
N ILE A 80 -18.87 -15.31 -6.05
CA ILE A 80 -19.64 -15.58 -7.28
C ILE A 80 -19.66 -17.07 -7.62
N GLU A 81 -18.51 -17.76 -7.53
CA GLU A 81 -18.43 -19.20 -7.83
C GLU A 81 -19.36 -20.02 -6.92
N HIS A 82 -19.38 -19.74 -5.62
CA HIS A 82 -20.26 -20.42 -4.68
C HIS A 82 -21.72 -20.01 -4.82
N LEU A 83 -22.00 -18.72 -5.03
CA LEU A 83 -23.36 -18.21 -5.17
C LEU A 83 -24.05 -18.73 -6.44
N ASN A 84 -23.31 -19.01 -7.51
CA ASN A 84 -23.85 -19.66 -8.72
C ASN A 84 -24.21 -21.13 -8.53
N LYS A 85 -23.69 -21.81 -7.50
CA LYS A 85 -23.98 -23.22 -7.19
C LYS A 85 -25.21 -23.39 -6.29
N THR A 86 -25.87 -22.29 -5.93
CA THR A 86 -27.05 -22.30 -5.06
C THR A 86 -28.16 -21.44 -5.66
N GLU A 87 -29.40 -21.78 -5.33
CA GLU A 87 -30.57 -21.05 -5.77
C GLU A 87 -31.29 -20.53 -4.54
N GLY A 88 -31.58 -19.23 -4.53
CA GLY A 88 -32.28 -18.63 -3.41
C GLY A 88 -32.35 -17.11 -3.51
N PRO A 89 -33.34 -16.49 -2.87
CA PRO A 89 -33.50 -15.04 -2.92
C PRO A 89 -32.26 -14.30 -2.40
N LEU A 90 -31.68 -14.79 -1.30
CA LEU A 90 -30.45 -14.26 -0.71
C LEU A 90 -29.25 -14.46 -1.64
N ALA A 91 -29.17 -15.62 -2.32
CA ALA A 91 -28.09 -15.91 -3.25
C ALA A 91 -28.08 -14.93 -4.42
N PHE A 92 -29.25 -14.69 -5.03
CA PHE A 92 -29.38 -13.76 -6.16
C PHE A 92 -29.01 -12.33 -5.77
N TYR A 93 -29.43 -11.88 -4.60
CA TYR A 93 -29.11 -10.53 -4.13
C TYR A 93 -27.61 -10.34 -3.90
N TYR A 94 -26.95 -11.27 -3.18
CA TYR A 94 -25.51 -11.19 -2.93
C TYR A 94 -24.66 -11.45 -4.18
N LEU A 95 -25.16 -12.24 -5.14
CA LEU A 95 -24.54 -12.42 -6.45
C LEU A 95 -24.51 -11.09 -7.21
N GLY A 96 -25.63 -10.35 -7.19
CA GLY A 96 -25.71 -9.01 -7.75
C GLY A 96 -24.73 -8.04 -7.11
N LEU A 97 -24.65 -8.02 -5.78
CA LEU A 97 -23.70 -7.18 -5.04
C LEU A 97 -22.24 -7.53 -5.35
N ALA A 98 -21.89 -8.81 -5.46
CA ALA A 98 -20.53 -9.24 -5.75
C ALA A 98 -20.09 -8.82 -7.16
N HIS A 99 -20.96 -8.99 -8.17
CA HIS A 99 -20.71 -8.50 -9.52
C HIS A 99 -20.60 -6.97 -9.57
N LEU A 100 -21.50 -6.25 -8.89
CA LEU A 100 -21.44 -4.80 -8.82
C LEU A 100 -20.13 -4.30 -8.18
N PHE A 101 -19.66 -4.96 -7.12
CA PHE A 101 -18.39 -4.63 -6.49
C PHE A 101 -17.20 -4.81 -7.45
N LEU A 102 -17.17 -5.92 -8.21
CA LEU A 102 -16.12 -6.14 -9.22
C LEU A 102 -16.18 -5.11 -10.35
N ALA A 103 -17.38 -4.79 -10.86
CA ALA A 103 -17.55 -3.75 -11.88
C ALA A 103 -17.01 -2.38 -11.42
N GLN A 104 -17.23 -2.03 -10.14
CA GLN A 104 -16.71 -0.79 -9.57
C GLN A 104 -15.19 -0.84 -9.33
N ALA A 105 -14.62 -2.02 -9.05
CA ALA A 105 -13.19 -2.21 -8.88
C ALA A 105 -12.41 -2.22 -10.20
N GLN A 106 -13.03 -2.62 -11.31
CA GLN A 106 -12.41 -2.69 -12.64
C GLN A 106 -11.98 -1.33 -13.21
N SER A 107 -12.48 -0.22 -12.67
CA SER A 107 -11.98 1.13 -13.01
C SER A 107 -10.48 1.30 -12.71
N TYR A 108 -9.85 0.34 -12.02
CA TYR A 108 -8.46 0.40 -11.56
C TYR A 108 -7.57 -0.75 -12.08
N SER A 109 -8.07 -1.66 -12.91
CA SER A 109 -7.30 -2.83 -13.40
C SER A 109 -7.28 -2.91 -14.92
N ASP A 110 -6.10 -3.14 -15.50
CA ASP A 110 -5.88 -3.27 -16.96
C ASP A 110 -6.32 -4.64 -17.55
N GLU A 111 -6.83 -5.57 -16.73
CA GLU A 111 -7.33 -6.86 -17.23
C GLU A 111 -8.80 -6.73 -17.66
N PRO A 112 -9.13 -6.91 -18.95
CA PRO A 112 -10.51 -7.03 -19.39
C PRO A 112 -11.05 -8.40 -18.92
N ASP A 113 -11.93 -8.40 -17.92
CA ASP A 113 -12.76 -9.59 -17.66
C ASP A 113 -13.67 -9.82 -18.88
N THR A 114 -13.82 -11.08 -19.29
CA THR A 114 -14.70 -11.49 -20.39
C THR A 114 -16.19 -11.38 -20.05
N ILE A 115 -16.51 -11.15 -18.77
CA ILE A 115 -17.87 -11.09 -18.27
C ILE A 115 -18.25 -9.63 -18.06
N ASP A 116 -19.34 -9.18 -18.68
CA ASP A 116 -20.00 -7.92 -18.33
C ASP A 116 -20.63 -8.05 -16.94
N HIS A 117 -19.89 -7.62 -15.92
CA HIS A 117 -20.34 -7.66 -14.53
C HIS A 117 -21.53 -6.73 -14.26
N LEU A 118 -21.72 -5.65 -15.02
CA LEU A 118 -22.88 -4.78 -14.85
C LEU A 118 -24.15 -5.49 -15.32
N ASP A 119 -24.11 -6.13 -16.50
CA ASP A 119 -25.26 -6.92 -16.98
C ASP A 119 -25.57 -8.13 -16.08
N ALA A 120 -24.53 -8.85 -15.62
CA ALA A 120 -24.70 -9.95 -14.67
C ALA A 120 -25.33 -9.48 -13.35
N ALA A 121 -24.87 -8.33 -12.81
CA ALA A 121 -25.44 -7.74 -11.60
C ALA A 121 -26.92 -7.38 -11.79
N PHE A 122 -27.26 -6.73 -12.91
CA PHE A 122 -28.64 -6.37 -13.23
C PHE A 122 -29.56 -7.60 -13.25
N LYS A 123 -29.14 -8.67 -13.95
CA LYS A 123 -29.90 -9.92 -14.04
C LYS A 123 -30.08 -10.59 -12.67
N ALA A 124 -29.05 -10.55 -11.82
CA ALA A 124 -29.12 -11.13 -10.48
C ALA A 124 -30.11 -10.35 -9.58
N PHE A 125 -30.07 -9.02 -9.60
CA PHE A 125 -31.04 -8.20 -8.87
C PHE A 125 -32.47 -8.34 -9.41
N ASP A 126 -32.64 -8.47 -10.73
CA ASP A 126 -33.96 -8.71 -11.34
C ASP A 126 -34.58 -10.05 -10.88
N ARG A 127 -33.75 -11.09 -10.74
CA ARG A 127 -34.18 -12.37 -10.16
C ARG A 127 -34.55 -12.22 -8.68
N ALA A 128 -33.76 -11.51 -7.90
CA ALA A 128 -34.05 -11.26 -6.48
C ALA A 128 -35.37 -10.51 -6.29
N GLU A 129 -35.61 -9.49 -7.11
CA GLU A 129 -36.86 -8.71 -7.14
C GLU A 129 -38.07 -9.60 -7.48
N LYS A 130 -37.98 -10.44 -8.52
CA LYS A 130 -39.07 -11.34 -8.95
C LYS A 130 -39.46 -12.37 -7.90
N VAL A 131 -38.49 -12.83 -7.11
CA VAL A 131 -38.72 -13.74 -5.98
C VAL A 131 -39.25 -13.00 -4.75
N GLY A 132 -39.28 -11.66 -4.77
CA GLY A 132 -39.85 -10.82 -3.71
C GLY A 132 -38.91 -10.54 -2.54
N TYR A 133 -37.64 -10.93 -2.63
CA TYR A 133 -36.67 -10.66 -1.56
C TYR A 133 -36.10 -9.26 -1.68
N ALA A 134 -36.32 -8.46 -0.64
CA ALA A 134 -35.81 -7.09 -0.55
C ALA A 134 -36.09 -6.30 -1.86
N ALA A 135 -37.31 -6.41 -2.39
CA ALA A 135 -37.65 -5.94 -3.74
C ALA A 135 -37.30 -4.47 -3.96
N GLN A 136 -37.57 -3.62 -2.96
CA GLN A 136 -37.20 -2.21 -3.00
C GLN A 136 -35.67 -2.03 -3.05
N GLN A 137 -34.91 -2.74 -2.20
CA GLN A 137 -33.45 -2.68 -2.22
C GLN A 137 -32.89 -3.20 -3.55
N ALA A 138 -33.45 -4.27 -4.11
CA ALA A 138 -33.04 -4.80 -5.41
C ALA A 138 -33.28 -3.78 -6.54
N GLN A 139 -34.40 -3.06 -6.52
CA GLN A 139 -34.69 -1.97 -7.47
C GLN A 139 -33.71 -0.80 -7.34
N LEU A 140 -33.35 -0.41 -6.11
CA LEU A 140 -32.34 0.63 -5.88
C LEU A 140 -30.96 0.21 -6.40
N GLN A 141 -30.55 -1.04 -6.17
CA GLN A 141 -29.31 -1.58 -6.72
C GLN A 141 -29.35 -1.63 -8.27
N LYS A 142 -30.49 -1.97 -8.88
CA LYS A 142 -30.69 -1.90 -10.34
C LYS A 142 -30.52 -0.47 -10.87
N ALA A 143 -31.03 0.54 -10.16
CA ALA A 143 -30.79 1.95 -10.51
C ALA A 143 -29.29 2.29 -10.48
N GLY A 144 -28.56 1.80 -9.49
CA GLY A 144 -27.10 1.94 -9.41
C GLY A 144 -26.37 1.29 -10.59
N VAL A 145 -26.77 0.09 -10.99
CA VAL A 145 -26.21 -0.60 -12.17
C VAL A 145 -26.48 0.19 -13.45
N LEU A 146 -27.73 0.62 -13.68
CA LEU A 146 -28.11 1.41 -14.85
C LEU A 146 -27.33 2.74 -14.93
N ARG A 147 -27.11 3.38 -13.78
CA ARG A 147 -26.27 4.58 -13.69
C ARG A 147 -24.84 4.31 -14.14
N LEU A 148 -24.22 3.22 -13.68
CA LEU A 148 -22.86 2.84 -14.09
C LEU A 148 -22.77 2.45 -15.57
N GLN A 149 -23.85 1.95 -16.16
CA GLN A 149 -23.97 1.72 -17.60
C GLN A 149 -24.19 3.01 -18.43
N GLY A 150 -24.28 4.18 -17.78
CA GLY A 150 -24.58 5.46 -18.44
C GLY A 150 -26.06 5.67 -18.77
N ARG A 151 -26.96 4.74 -18.41
CA ARG A 151 -28.41 4.81 -18.63
C ARG A 151 -29.10 5.62 -17.53
N ILE A 152 -28.70 6.89 -17.41
CA ILE A 152 -29.11 7.76 -16.30
C ILE A 152 -30.62 8.01 -16.26
N GLY A 153 -31.27 8.14 -17.43
CA GLY A 153 -32.72 8.36 -17.51
C GLY A 153 -33.53 7.23 -16.89
N GLU A 154 -33.12 5.98 -17.10
CA GLU A 154 -33.80 4.82 -16.53
C GLU A 154 -33.53 4.67 -15.04
N ALA A 155 -32.29 4.95 -14.59
CA ALA A 155 -31.97 4.99 -13.17
C ALA A 155 -32.86 6.01 -12.43
N LYS A 156 -33.01 7.22 -12.98
CA LYS A 156 -33.91 8.25 -12.44
C LYS A 156 -35.37 7.83 -12.42
N ALA A 157 -35.85 7.13 -13.45
CA ALA A 157 -37.23 6.65 -13.50
C ALA A 157 -37.52 5.66 -12.35
N ILE A 158 -36.58 4.77 -12.02
CA ILE A 158 -36.69 3.88 -10.87
C ILE A 158 -36.75 4.67 -9.57
N LEU A 159 -35.85 5.64 -9.36
CA LEU A 159 -35.82 6.46 -8.15
C LEU A 159 -37.10 7.31 -8.01
N ALA A 160 -37.60 7.89 -9.10
CA ALA A 160 -38.84 8.66 -9.09
C ALA A 160 -40.04 7.81 -8.63
N ARG A 161 -40.13 6.55 -9.10
CA ARG A 161 -41.18 5.62 -8.67
C ARG A 161 -41.06 5.23 -7.19
N LEU A 162 -39.83 5.19 -6.66
CA LEU A 162 -39.56 4.76 -5.30
C LEU A 162 -39.49 5.88 -4.28
N LYS A 163 -39.57 7.15 -4.71
CA LYS A 163 -39.37 8.33 -3.86
C LYS A 163 -40.11 8.27 -2.52
N ASP A 164 -41.42 8.01 -2.56
CA ASP A 164 -42.25 8.01 -1.35
C ASP A 164 -42.00 6.77 -0.48
N ALA A 165 -41.88 5.60 -1.12
CA ALA A 165 -41.62 4.34 -0.42
C ALA A 165 -40.21 4.26 0.17
N ALA A 166 -39.24 4.96 -0.41
CA ALA A 166 -37.81 4.91 -0.06
C ALA A 166 -37.34 6.13 0.73
N ALA A 167 -38.24 6.97 1.22
CA ALA A 167 -37.92 8.22 1.91
C ALA A 167 -37.03 8.06 3.16
N HIS A 168 -37.00 6.85 3.76
CA HIS A 168 -36.17 6.49 4.91
C HIS A 168 -35.12 5.42 4.56
N ASN A 169 -34.73 5.30 3.29
CA ASN A 169 -33.76 4.33 2.82
C ASN A 169 -32.44 5.02 2.43
N ALA A 170 -31.33 4.63 3.09
CA ALA A 170 -30.02 5.22 2.83
C ALA A 170 -29.54 5.01 1.38
N GLU A 171 -29.77 3.83 0.80
CA GLU A 171 -29.36 3.49 -0.56
C GLU A 171 -30.07 4.39 -1.60
N TYR A 172 -31.31 4.80 -1.33
CA TYR A 172 -32.04 5.73 -2.20
C TYR A 172 -31.32 7.07 -2.32
N TYR A 173 -30.98 7.68 -1.19
CA TYR A 173 -30.26 8.95 -1.19
C TYR A 173 -28.82 8.81 -1.72
N PHE A 174 -28.18 7.65 -1.51
CA PHE A 174 -26.91 7.36 -2.15
C PHE A 174 -27.02 7.37 -3.68
N GLN A 175 -28.04 6.73 -4.26
CA GLN A 175 -28.22 6.75 -5.71
C GLN A 175 -28.61 8.13 -6.24
N GLU A 176 -29.45 8.90 -5.53
CA GLU A 176 -29.73 10.30 -5.87
C GLU A 176 -28.45 11.14 -5.88
N GLY A 177 -27.60 10.99 -4.86
CA GLY A 177 -26.31 11.68 -4.77
C GLY A 177 -25.37 11.29 -5.91
N ALA A 178 -25.30 10.00 -6.23
CA ALA A 178 -24.45 9.51 -7.31
C ALA A 178 -24.95 9.91 -8.70
N ILE A 179 -26.26 10.08 -8.89
CA ILE A 179 -26.80 10.70 -10.11
C ILE A 179 -26.43 12.19 -10.15
N ALA A 180 -26.55 12.91 -9.04
CA ALA A 180 -26.17 14.31 -8.96
C ALA A 180 -24.69 14.57 -9.27
N GLU A 181 -23.82 13.68 -8.82
CA GLU A 181 -22.38 13.71 -9.15
C GLU A 181 -22.15 13.57 -10.66
N VAL A 182 -22.85 12.65 -11.33
CA VAL A 182 -22.78 12.48 -12.80
C VAL A 182 -23.29 13.73 -13.53
N GLU A 183 -24.27 14.43 -12.97
CA GLU A 183 -24.81 15.69 -13.51
C GLU A 183 -23.94 16.92 -13.19
N GLY A 184 -22.89 16.76 -12.39
CA GLY A 184 -21.99 17.85 -11.99
C GLY A 184 -22.49 18.72 -10.84
N ASP A 185 -23.66 18.41 -10.25
CA ASP A 185 -24.20 19.12 -9.09
C ASP A 185 -23.61 18.56 -7.79
N ARG A 186 -22.38 19.02 -7.48
CA ARG A 186 -21.63 18.60 -6.29
C ARG A 186 -22.36 18.94 -4.98
N ALA A 187 -23.08 20.05 -4.92
CA ALA A 187 -23.78 20.47 -3.71
C ALA A 187 -24.98 19.57 -3.41
N ARG A 188 -25.74 19.19 -4.44
CA ARG A 188 -26.82 18.21 -4.30
C ARG A 188 -26.28 16.81 -4.00
N ALA A 189 -25.16 16.43 -4.61
CA ALA A 189 -24.51 15.16 -4.31
C ALA A 189 -24.11 15.06 -2.83
N ALA A 190 -23.42 16.08 -2.29
CA ALA A 190 -23.01 16.14 -0.88
C ALA A 190 -24.21 15.97 0.07
N ARG A 191 -25.27 16.79 -0.09
CA ARG A 191 -26.48 16.70 0.75
C ARG A 191 -27.15 15.34 0.69
N ALA A 192 -27.20 14.71 -0.49
CA ALA A 192 -27.80 13.40 -0.64
C ALA A 192 -26.95 12.31 0.04
N TYR A 193 -25.62 12.38 -0.08
CA TYR A 193 -24.73 11.46 0.61
C TYR A 193 -24.74 11.66 2.13
N GLU A 194 -24.79 12.90 2.63
CA GLU A 194 -24.99 13.22 4.05
C GLU A 194 -26.27 12.56 4.56
N ARG A 195 -27.38 12.74 3.83
CA ARG A 195 -28.66 12.13 4.18
C ARG A 195 -28.61 10.60 4.19
N ALA A 196 -27.88 9.99 3.25
CA ALA A 196 -27.66 8.55 3.24
C ALA A 196 -26.92 8.08 4.50
N VAL A 197 -25.88 8.81 4.93
CA VAL A 197 -25.10 8.48 6.13
C VAL A 197 -25.87 8.77 7.42
N GLU A 198 -26.75 9.77 7.45
CA GLU A 198 -27.68 9.98 8.58
C GLU A 198 -28.62 8.78 8.77
N LEU A 199 -29.14 8.24 7.67
CA LEU A 199 -30.09 7.11 7.69
C LEU A 199 -29.41 5.76 7.96
N ASP A 200 -28.23 5.54 7.40
CA ASP A 200 -27.37 4.40 7.74
C ASP A 200 -25.92 4.88 7.92
N PRO A 201 -25.46 5.10 9.17
CA PRO A 201 -24.10 5.52 9.47
C PRO A 201 -23.00 4.55 9.00
N ARG A 202 -23.39 3.40 8.46
CA ARG A 202 -22.52 2.32 7.98
C ARG A 202 -22.52 2.18 6.45
N HIS A 203 -23.21 3.07 5.73
CA HIS A 203 -23.32 2.98 4.29
C HIS A 203 -21.98 3.29 3.60
N ALA A 204 -21.20 2.24 3.32
CA ALA A 204 -19.83 2.36 2.80
C ALA A 204 -19.72 3.21 1.53
N GLY A 205 -20.66 3.07 0.58
CA GLY A 205 -20.67 3.88 -0.65
C GLY A 205 -20.81 5.39 -0.39
N ALA A 206 -21.75 5.79 0.47
CA ALA A 206 -21.99 7.19 0.82
C ALA A 206 -20.83 7.75 1.65
N LEU A 207 -20.32 7.00 2.62
CA LEU A 207 -19.13 7.38 3.39
C LEU A 207 -17.92 7.61 2.50
N PHE A 208 -17.65 6.71 1.55
CA PHE A 208 -16.55 6.86 0.61
C PHE A 208 -16.71 8.13 -0.25
N ARG A 209 -17.93 8.39 -0.75
CA ARG A 209 -18.19 9.57 -1.58
C ARG A 209 -18.15 10.88 -0.80
N LEU A 210 -18.62 10.91 0.44
CA LEU A 210 -18.44 12.06 1.33
C LEU A 210 -16.97 12.31 1.64
N GLY A 211 -16.22 11.25 1.96
CA GLY A 211 -14.77 11.36 2.17
C GLY A 211 -14.06 11.95 0.96
N TRP A 212 -14.43 11.52 -0.25
CA TRP A 212 -13.90 12.08 -1.48
C TRP A 212 -14.29 13.55 -1.69
N ILE A 213 -15.54 13.94 -1.38
CA ILE A 213 -15.96 15.34 -1.47
C ILE A 213 -15.18 16.22 -0.47
N HIS A 214 -15.00 15.76 0.77
CA HIS A 214 -14.24 16.48 1.79
C HIS A 214 -12.77 16.65 1.38
N ASP A 215 -12.14 15.59 0.86
CA ASP A 215 -10.78 15.61 0.31
C ASP A 215 -10.65 16.66 -0.82
N GLN A 216 -11.58 16.67 -1.78
CA GLN A 216 -11.59 17.69 -2.85
C GLN A 216 -11.82 19.13 -2.35
N GLN A 217 -12.34 19.30 -1.13
CA GLN A 217 -12.53 20.61 -0.49
C GLN A 217 -11.34 21.00 0.41
N GLY A 218 -10.36 20.11 0.62
CA GLY A 218 -9.25 20.30 1.56
C GLY A 218 -9.62 20.07 3.03
N ASN A 219 -10.76 19.42 3.29
CA ASN A 219 -11.19 19.05 4.63
C ASN A 219 -10.63 17.67 5.00
N ASP A 220 -9.31 17.56 5.13
CA ASP A 220 -8.60 16.29 5.28
C ASP A 220 -9.05 15.49 6.50
N GLU A 221 -9.34 16.15 7.63
CA GLU A 221 -9.78 15.47 8.87
C GLU A 221 -11.14 14.78 8.68
N ASP A 222 -12.10 15.47 8.06
CA ASP A 222 -13.43 14.91 7.75
C ASP A 222 -13.33 13.77 6.73
N ALA A 223 -12.45 13.93 5.74
CA ALA A 223 -12.19 12.91 4.73
C ALA A 223 -11.60 11.63 5.35
N ILE A 224 -10.57 11.78 6.20
CA ILE A 224 -9.96 10.68 6.96
C ILE A 224 -11.01 10.00 7.84
N ALA A 225 -11.83 10.77 8.57
CA ALA A 225 -12.88 10.21 9.43
C ALA A 225 -13.91 9.38 8.63
N CYS A 226 -14.31 9.85 7.45
CA CYS A 226 -15.19 9.10 6.56
C CYS A 226 -14.55 7.80 6.06
N TYR A 227 -13.29 7.84 5.61
CA TYR A 227 -12.60 6.66 5.12
C TYR A 227 -12.27 5.65 6.23
N GLU A 228 -11.86 6.09 7.43
CA GLU A 228 -11.67 5.21 8.59
C GLU A 228 -12.98 4.50 8.98
N ARG A 229 -14.13 5.18 8.86
CA ARG A 229 -15.44 4.53 9.04
C ARG A 229 -15.70 3.46 8.00
N CYS A 230 -15.34 3.67 6.73
CA CYS A 230 -15.44 2.63 5.70
C CYS A 230 -14.64 1.36 6.07
N LEU A 231 -13.46 1.50 6.67
CA LEU A 231 -12.63 0.34 7.06
C LEU A 231 -13.29 -0.55 8.12
N LYS A 232 -14.26 -0.04 8.88
CA LYS A 232 -14.99 -0.81 9.89
C LYS A 232 -16.05 -1.74 9.29
N TYR A 233 -16.44 -1.53 8.03
CA TYR A 233 -17.57 -2.23 7.41
C TYR A 233 -17.13 -2.90 6.11
N PRO A 234 -16.67 -4.17 6.17
CA PRO A 234 -16.33 -4.91 4.97
C PRO A 234 -17.56 -5.23 4.09
N PRO A 235 -17.40 -5.42 2.77
CA PRO A 235 -16.12 -5.48 2.04
C PRO A 235 -15.47 -4.09 1.84
N ILE A 236 -14.16 -4.03 2.01
CA ILE A 236 -13.37 -2.80 1.85
C ILE A 236 -12.96 -2.66 0.38
N GLY A 237 -13.34 -1.56 -0.26
CA GLY A 237 -12.92 -1.23 -1.62
C GLY A 237 -11.47 -0.72 -1.67
N LYS A 238 -10.72 -1.07 -2.73
CA LYS A 238 -9.34 -0.59 -2.94
C LYS A 238 -9.23 0.93 -2.89
N GLY A 239 -10.20 1.65 -3.47
CA GLY A 239 -10.23 3.12 -3.50
C GLY A 239 -10.21 3.76 -2.11
N VAL A 240 -10.81 3.13 -1.09
CA VAL A 240 -10.75 3.61 0.30
C VAL A 240 -9.32 3.58 0.82
N LEU A 241 -8.60 2.47 0.58
CA LEU A 241 -7.22 2.31 1.06
C LEU A 241 -6.24 3.22 0.32
N TYR A 242 -6.44 3.45 -0.98
CA TYR A 242 -5.66 4.43 -1.73
C TYR A 242 -5.83 5.84 -1.16
N ASN A 243 -7.07 6.34 -1.13
CA ASN A 243 -7.33 7.73 -0.75
C ASN A 243 -6.95 7.97 0.71
N LEU A 244 -7.24 7.02 1.60
CA LEU A 244 -6.86 7.14 3.01
C LEU A 244 -5.34 7.05 3.21
N GLY A 245 -4.67 6.16 2.48
CA GLY A 245 -3.20 6.06 2.52
C GLY A 245 -2.53 7.35 2.08
N ILE A 246 -2.98 7.93 0.97
CA ILE A 246 -2.47 9.21 0.44
C ILE A 246 -2.73 10.34 1.45
N LEU A 247 -3.96 10.47 1.97
CA LEU A 247 -4.26 11.48 2.98
C LEU A 247 -3.41 11.32 4.24
N TYR A 248 -3.10 10.08 4.64
CA TYR A 248 -2.17 9.85 5.75
C TYR A 248 -0.74 10.29 5.42
N GLU A 249 -0.23 10.07 4.20
CA GLU A 249 1.08 10.61 3.80
C GLU A 249 1.10 12.14 3.76
N ASP A 250 0.07 12.75 3.17
CA ASP A 250 -0.07 14.20 3.07
C ASP A 250 -0.16 14.85 4.46
N ASN A 251 -0.65 14.10 5.46
CA ASN A 251 -0.73 14.51 6.87
C ASN A 251 0.42 13.92 7.73
N GLU A 252 1.52 13.47 7.12
CA GLU A 252 2.75 12.97 7.76
C GLU A 252 2.54 11.76 8.71
N LYS A 253 1.42 11.06 8.59
CA LYS A 253 1.06 9.85 9.35
C LYS A 253 1.55 8.59 8.62
N TYR A 254 2.85 8.52 8.34
CA TYR A 254 3.45 7.48 7.49
C TYR A 254 3.18 6.05 7.99
N ASP A 255 3.20 5.79 9.30
CA ASP A 255 2.87 4.47 9.86
C ASP A 255 1.47 3.98 9.42
N LYS A 256 0.50 4.89 9.43
CA LYS A 256 -0.89 4.58 9.03
C LYS A 256 -1.02 4.45 7.52
N ALA A 257 -0.28 5.26 6.75
CA ALA A 257 -0.19 5.13 5.29
C ALA A 257 0.37 3.77 4.87
N VAL A 258 1.51 3.37 5.46
CA VAL A 258 2.13 2.05 5.26
C VAL A 258 1.14 0.94 5.59
N ALA A 259 0.38 1.05 6.68
CA ALA A 259 -0.66 0.06 7.01
C ALA A 259 -1.74 -0.06 5.93
N CYS A 260 -2.22 1.07 5.40
CA CYS A 260 -3.20 1.12 4.31
C CYS A 260 -2.66 0.48 3.03
N PHE A 261 -1.48 0.91 2.57
CA PHE A 261 -0.88 0.40 1.34
C PHE A 261 -0.44 -1.07 1.45
N ARG A 262 -0.01 -1.51 2.64
CA ARG A 262 0.30 -2.93 2.90
C ARG A 262 -0.95 -3.79 2.82
N GLN A 263 -2.08 -3.31 3.33
CA GLN A 263 -3.35 -4.01 3.19
C GLN A 263 -3.79 -4.05 1.72
N LEU A 264 -3.66 -2.94 1.00
CA LEU A 264 -3.97 -2.86 -0.42
C LEU A 264 -3.10 -3.81 -1.26
N TYR A 265 -1.79 -3.87 -0.99
CA TYR A 265 -0.85 -4.79 -1.63
C TYR A 265 -1.20 -6.26 -1.33
N LYS A 266 -1.69 -6.57 -0.12
CA LYS A 266 -2.17 -7.93 0.20
C LYS A 266 -3.44 -8.29 -0.57
N MET A 267 -4.32 -7.33 -0.85
CA MET A 267 -5.54 -7.55 -1.64
C MET A 267 -5.22 -7.80 -3.11
N ASP A 268 -4.24 -7.08 -3.66
CA ASP A 268 -3.76 -7.29 -5.02
C ASP A 268 -2.24 -7.04 -5.14
N PRO A 269 -1.42 -8.11 -5.00
CA PRO A 269 0.03 -8.00 -5.10
C PRO A 269 0.54 -7.63 -6.49
N ARG A 270 -0.32 -7.73 -7.52
CA ARG A 270 0.02 -7.41 -8.91
C ARG A 270 -0.24 -5.95 -9.25
N ASP A 271 -0.97 -5.23 -8.41
CA ASP A 271 -1.26 -3.82 -8.61
C ASP A 271 0.03 -2.98 -8.48
N PRO A 272 0.56 -2.42 -9.59
CA PRO A 272 1.83 -1.71 -9.56
C PRO A 272 1.75 -0.45 -8.70
N ARG A 273 0.58 0.20 -8.62
CA ARG A 273 0.39 1.38 -7.77
C ARG A 273 0.43 1.02 -6.30
N ALA A 274 -0.18 -0.10 -5.91
CA ALA A 274 -0.14 -0.54 -4.51
C ALA A 274 1.30 -0.81 -4.04
N LYS A 275 2.12 -1.44 -4.91
CA LYS A 275 3.54 -1.67 -4.64
C LYS A 275 4.35 -0.37 -4.58
N LEU A 276 4.07 0.57 -5.48
CA LEU A 276 4.73 1.87 -5.53
C LEU A 276 4.44 2.67 -4.25
N PHE A 277 3.16 2.92 -3.93
CA PHE A 277 2.79 3.67 -2.73
C PHE A 277 3.25 3.02 -1.43
N LEU A 278 3.28 1.67 -1.35
CA LEU A 278 3.83 1.00 -0.19
C LEU A 278 5.33 1.31 -0.01
N LYS A 279 6.11 1.25 -1.09
CA LYS A 279 7.54 1.57 -1.04
C LYS A 279 7.77 3.04 -0.70
N ASP A 280 7.00 3.93 -1.29
CA ASP A 280 7.11 5.38 -1.06
C ASP A 280 6.77 5.73 0.41
N ALA A 281 5.72 5.12 0.96
CA ALA A 281 5.34 5.28 2.36
C ALA A 281 6.39 4.70 3.33
N GLU A 282 6.93 3.51 3.02
CA GLU A 282 7.98 2.88 3.84
C GLU A 282 9.29 3.68 3.80
N ALA A 283 9.64 4.26 2.64
CA ALA A 283 10.79 5.17 2.51
C ALA A 283 10.57 6.49 3.25
N SER A 284 9.34 6.99 3.27
CA SER A 284 8.98 8.20 4.04
C SER A 284 9.01 7.93 5.54
N GLN A 285 8.60 6.73 5.98
CA GLN A 285 8.72 6.28 7.38
C GLN A 285 10.19 6.23 7.84
N SER A 286 11.11 5.74 6.99
CA SER A 286 12.54 5.68 7.31
C SER A 286 13.27 7.03 7.19
N MET A 287 12.60 8.08 6.71
CA MET A 287 13.15 9.44 6.65
C MET A 287 12.98 10.23 7.97
N TYR A 288 12.10 9.77 8.87
CA TYR A 288 11.90 10.37 10.20
C TYR A 288 12.75 9.66 11.27
N PHE A 289 14.04 10.00 11.23
CA PHE A 289 14.98 10.19 12.36
C PHE A 289 14.59 9.58 13.73
N SER A 290 15.27 8.51 14.14
CA SER A 290 15.57 8.27 15.56
C SER A 290 16.99 8.77 15.84
N PRO A 291 17.19 9.86 16.60
CA PRO A 291 18.53 10.37 16.94
C PRO A 291 19.43 9.31 17.59
N GLU A 292 18.83 8.35 18.30
CA GLU A 292 19.52 7.27 18.99
C GLU A 292 20.07 6.23 17.99
N GLU A 293 19.30 5.83 16.99
CA GLU A 293 19.76 4.86 15.97
C GLU A 293 20.82 5.46 15.06
N ASP A 294 20.73 6.76 14.78
CA ASP A 294 21.71 7.46 13.96
C ASP A 294 23.02 7.69 14.76
N GLN A 295 22.93 8.04 16.05
CA GLN A 295 24.11 8.11 16.93
C GLN A 295 24.77 6.75 17.09
N LEU A 296 24.00 5.68 17.25
CA LEU A 296 24.51 4.30 17.30
C LEU A 296 25.14 3.91 15.96
N SER A 297 24.53 4.27 14.83
CA SER A 297 25.05 4.01 13.49
C SER A 297 26.32 4.81 13.18
N GLN A 298 26.42 6.04 13.69
CA GLN A 298 27.62 6.88 13.59
C GLN A 298 28.73 6.35 14.50
N GLN A 299 28.43 6.00 15.75
CA GLN A 299 29.39 5.37 16.66
C GLN A 299 29.89 4.04 16.08
N PHE A 300 28.99 3.23 15.52
CA PHE A 300 29.35 1.97 14.87
C PHE A 300 30.24 2.20 13.64
N ARG A 301 29.94 3.20 12.80
CA ARG A 301 30.80 3.60 11.68
C ARG A 301 32.19 4.05 12.14
N GLN A 302 32.29 4.83 13.21
CA GLN A 302 33.57 5.24 13.78
C GLN A 302 34.40 4.05 14.25
N VAL A 303 33.76 3.03 14.86
CA VAL A 303 34.46 1.80 15.27
C VAL A 303 35.04 1.05 14.07
N LEU A 304 34.33 0.98 12.94
CA LEU A 304 34.82 0.30 11.74
C LEU A 304 36.02 1.02 11.10
N GLU A 305 36.17 2.33 11.31
CA GLU A 305 37.27 3.13 10.79
C GLU A 305 38.54 3.08 11.65
N ILE A 306 38.47 2.51 12.86
CA ILE A 306 39.63 2.39 13.75
C ILE A 306 40.75 1.62 13.04
N PRO A 307 41.96 2.20 12.91
CA PRO A 307 43.11 1.51 12.35
C PRO A 307 43.50 0.27 13.16
N VAL A 308 43.81 -0.83 12.47
CA VAL A 308 44.31 -2.04 13.14
C VAL A 308 45.68 -1.83 13.81
N THR A 309 46.36 -0.73 13.50
CA THR A 309 47.63 -0.31 14.13
C THR A 309 47.47 0.22 15.54
N ASP A 310 46.26 0.61 15.93
CA ASP A 310 45.98 1.17 17.26
C ASP A 310 45.95 0.10 18.35
N PHE A 311 46.03 -1.18 17.96
CA PHE A 311 46.01 -2.33 18.85
C PHE A 311 47.39 -2.98 18.96
N GLU A 312 47.73 -3.43 20.17
CA GLU A 312 48.95 -4.19 20.44
C GLU A 312 48.84 -5.59 19.85
N LEU A 313 49.42 -5.77 18.67
CA LEU A 313 49.41 -7.02 17.92
C LEU A 313 50.81 -7.65 17.85
N SER A 314 50.86 -8.98 17.89
CA SER A 314 52.09 -9.71 17.63
C SER A 314 52.67 -9.36 16.25
N VAL A 315 53.99 -9.48 16.11
CA VAL A 315 54.70 -9.22 14.84
C VAL A 315 54.12 -10.08 13.69
N ARG A 316 53.67 -11.30 14.02
CA ARG A 316 53.03 -12.23 13.08
C ARG A 316 51.67 -11.73 12.60
N ALA A 317 50.80 -11.29 13.52
CA ALA A 317 49.51 -10.70 13.17
C ALA A 317 49.66 -9.43 12.32
N ARG A 318 50.55 -8.50 12.71
CA ARG A 318 50.81 -7.26 11.95
C ARG A 318 51.30 -7.52 10.52
N ASN A 319 52.23 -8.47 10.36
CA ASN A 319 52.75 -8.82 9.04
C ASN A 319 51.69 -9.50 8.14
N CYS A 320 50.76 -10.25 8.74
CA CYS A 320 49.62 -10.82 8.03
C CYS A 320 48.65 -9.74 7.55
N LEU A 321 48.19 -8.86 8.45
CA LEU A 321 47.25 -7.78 8.12
C LEU A 321 47.82 -6.85 7.05
N LYS A 322 49.10 -6.50 7.15
CA LYS A 322 49.81 -5.69 6.15
C LYS A 322 49.85 -6.36 4.77
N ARG A 323 50.03 -7.69 4.71
CA ARG A 323 50.08 -8.45 3.45
C ARG A 323 48.71 -8.56 2.79
N LEU A 324 47.65 -8.73 3.59
CA LEU A 324 46.27 -8.78 3.12
C LEU A 324 45.67 -7.39 2.88
N ASN A 325 46.47 -6.33 3.05
CA ASN A 325 46.06 -4.92 2.89
C ASN A 325 44.86 -4.54 3.79
N ILE A 326 44.76 -5.16 4.97
CA ILE A 326 43.76 -4.87 5.98
C ILE A 326 44.27 -3.72 6.83
N LYS A 327 43.55 -2.59 6.82
CA LYS A 327 43.97 -1.36 7.49
C LYS A 327 43.07 -0.96 8.64
N THR A 328 41.81 -1.39 8.61
CA THR A 328 40.78 -1.00 9.57
C THR A 328 40.04 -2.21 10.15
N LEU A 329 39.36 -2.04 11.27
CA LEU A 329 38.46 -3.08 11.80
C LEU A 329 37.35 -3.44 10.80
N GLY A 330 36.89 -2.48 9.99
CA GLY A 330 35.95 -2.72 8.90
C GLY A 330 36.46 -3.71 7.86
N ASP A 331 37.75 -3.67 7.52
CA ASP A 331 38.37 -4.64 6.60
C ASP A 331 38.36 -6.06 7.17
N LEU A 332 38.52 -6.20 8.50
CA LEU A 332 38.48 -7.49 9.19
C LEU A 332 37.09 -8.14 9.17
N THR A 333 36.01 -7.35 9.14
CA THR A 333 34.64 -7.88 9.01
C THR A 333 34.36 -8.48 7.63
N ARG A 334 35.19 -8.20 6.62
CA ARG A 334 35.04 -8.64 5.22
C ARG A 334 35.94 -9.80 4.82
N VAL A 335 36.77 -10.29 5.73
CA VAL A 335 37.65 -11.45 5.49
C VAL A 335 37.19 -12.62 6.34
N THR A 336 37.42 -13.83 5.85
CA THR A 336 37.13 -15.04 6.63
C THR A 336 38.33 -15.44 7.48
N GLU A 337 38.07 -16.12 8.59
CA GLU A 337 39.15 -16.64 9.44
C GLU A 337 40.04 -17.64 8.67
N ALA A 338 39.46 -18.41 7.75
CA ALA A 338 40.19 -19.29 6.86
C ALA A 338 41.20 -18.54 5.95
N GLN A 339 40.85 -17.34 5.48
CA GLN A 339 41.76 -16.51 4.69
C GLN A 339 42.93 -15.97 5.51
N LEU A 340 42.69 -15.63 6.79
CA LEU A 340 43.76 -15.22 7.71
C LEU A 340 44.71 -16.39 8.01
N LEU A 341 44.17 -17.57 8.31
CA LEU A 341 44.93 -18.80 8.56
C LEU A 341 45.71 -19.31 7.35
N ALA A 342 45.25 -19.04 6.13
CA ALA A 342 45.96 -19.39 4.91
C ALA A 342 47.24 -18.55 4.68
N SER A 343 47.45 -17.48 5.46
CA SER A 343 48.60 -16.61 5.29
C SER A 343 49.89 -17.20 5.89
N LYS A 344 50.99 -17.14 5.13
CA LYS A 344 52.30 -17.67 5.54
C LYS A 344 52.77 -17.03 6.85
N ASN A 345 53.17 -17.87 7.81
CA ASN A 345 53.65 -17.51 9.16
C ASN A 345 52.61 -16.88 10.09
N PHE A 346 51.32 -17.09 9.81
CA PHE A 346 50.21 -16.79 10.71
C PHE A 346 49.70 -18.08 11.33
N GLY A 347 49.25 -18.03 12.59
CA GLY A 347 48.82 -19.21 13.34
C GLY A 347 47.70 -18.89 14.31
N GLU A 348 47.19 -19.93 14.97
CA GLU A 348 45.98 -19.85 15.81
C GLU A 348 46.09 -18.81 16.94
N THR A 349 47.27 -18.62 17.51
CA THR A 349 47.50 -17.60 18.55
C THR A 349 47.32 -16.18 18.02
N SER A 350 47.81 -15.88 16.82
CA SER A 350 47.61 -14.58 16.15
C SER A 350 46.18 -14.39 15.66
N LEU A 351 45.45 -15.48 15.36
CA LEU A 351 44.02 -15.42 15.10
C LEU A 351 43.21 -15.09 16.36
N GLN A 352 43.57 -15.69 17.50
CA GLN A 352 42.94 -15.39 18.79
C GLN A 352 43.16 -13.94 19.22
N GLU A 353 44.35 -13.36 18.98
CA GLU A 353 44.61 -11.93 19.21
C GLU A 353 43.65 -11.04 18.40
N ILE A 354 43.46 -11.33 17.11
CA ILE A 354 42.55 -10.56 16.25
C ILE A 354 41.09 -10.75 16.68
N ARG A 355 40.69 -11.97 17.07
CA ARG A 355 39.35 -12.25 17.60
C ARG A 355 39.07 -11.44 18.88
N GLN A 356 40.04 -11.36 19.79
CA GLN A 356 39.89 -10.59 21.03
C GLN A 356 39.72 -9.09 20.77
N ILE A 357 40.46 -8.52 19.82
CA ILE A 357 40.30 -7.11 19.43
C ILE A 357 38.91 -6.86 18.84
N MET A 358 38.48 -7.70 17.90
CA MET A 358 37.16 -7.60 17.29
C MET A 358 36.06 -7.72 18.36
N ALA A 359 36.16 -8.70 19.26
CA ALA A 359 35.22 -8.90 20.35
C ALA A 359 35.20 -7.72 21.34
N SER A 360 36.35 -7.10 21.65
CA SER A 360 36.44 -5.92 22.52
C SER A 360 35.68 -4.70 21.98
N LYS A 361 35.40 -4.69 20.67
CA LYS A 361 34.63 -3.66 19.97
C LYS A 361 33.25 -4.16 19.50
N GLY A 362 32.82 -5.33 19.97
CA GLY A 362 31.52 -5.92 19.62
C GLY A 362 31.42 -6.43 18.17
N LEU A 363 32.55 -6.63 17.49
CA LEU A 363 32.62 -7.07 16.09
C LEU A 363 33.05 -8.54 15.99
N ARG A 364 32.74 -9.17 14.85
CA ARG A 364 33.21 -10.52 14.49
C ARG A 364 33.89 -10.52 13.12
N ILE A 365 34.90 -11.40 12.98
CA ILE A 365 35.59 -11.62 11.70
C ILE A 365 34.57 -12.25 10.72
N GLY A 366 34.49 -11.72 9.50
CA GLY A 366 33.53 -12.22 8.49
C GLY A 366 32.06 -11.81 8.68
N GLN A 367 31.73 -10.99 9.70
CA GLN A 367 30.36 -10.56 10.00
C GLN A 367 29.63 -9.93 8.80
N SER A 368 30.33 -9.14 7.98
CA SER A 368 29.75 -8.47 6.81
C SER A 368 29.48 -9.45 5.65
N LEU A 369 30.19 -10.58 5.61
CA LEU A 369 29.98 -11.63 4.60
C LEU A 369 28.73 -12.48 4.92
N GLU A 370 28.42 -12.69 6.20
CA GLU A 370 27.27 -13.49 6.65
C GLU A 370 25.92 -12.74 6.53
N GLN A 371 25.93 -11.42 6.71
CA GLN A 371 24.71 -10.59 6.71
C GLN A 371 24.25 -10.17 5.30
N GLY A 372 24.96 -10.59 4.24
CA GLY A 372 24.62 -10.21 2.84
C GLY A 372 24.71 -8.70 2.56
N GLN A 373 25.24 -7.90 3.49
CA GLN A 373 25.42 -6.46 3.32
C GLN A 373 26.74 -6.19 2.60
N GLN A 374 26.63 -5.82 1.32
CA GLN A 374 27.72 -5.14 0.62
C GLN A 374 27.87 -3.72 1.17
N TYR A 375 28.63 -3.57 2.25
CA TYR A 375 29.26 -2.28 2.55
C TYR A 375 30.51 -2.17 1.65
N ASP A 376 30.37 -1.51 0.50
CA ASP A 376 31.48 -1.23 -0.42
C ASP A 376 32.33 -0.06 0.12
N PRO A 377 33.60 -0.29 0.52
CA PRO A 377 34.50 0.76 1.01
C PRO A 377 35.23 1.48 -0.13
N ARG A 378 34.95 1.18 -1.40
CA ARG A 378 35.66 1.73 -2.56
C ARG A 378 35.36 3.20 -2.88
N HIS A 379 34.69 3.92 -1.98
CA HIS A 379 34.71 5.37 -2.01
C HIS A 379 35.57 5.96 -0.88
N ARG A 380 36.85 5.58 -0.85
CA ARG A 380 37.86 6.64 -0.81
C ARG A 380 37.83 7.28 -2.19
N THR A 381 37.19 8.43 -2.33
CA THR A 381 37.58 9.34 -3.41
C THR A 381 39.09 9.55 -3.28
N PRO A 382 39.90 9.17 -4.29
CA PRO A 382 41.23 9.74 -4.39
C PRO A 382 40.99 11.24 -4.46
N GLN A 383 41.56 12.01 -3.53
CA GLN A 383 41.77 13.44 -3.77
C GLN A 383 42.73 13.52 -4.96
N GLN A 384 42.18 13.42 -6.16
CA GLN A 384 42.85 13.87 -7.37
C GLN A 384 42.96 15.38 -7.21
N TYR A 385 44.20 15.87 -7.25
CA TYR A 385 44.51 17.28 -7.34
C TYR A 385 43.90 17.81 -8.64
N LEU A 386 42.64 18.24 -8.57
CA LEU A 386 41.99 19.05 -9.59
C LEU A 386 42.85 20.30 -9.78
N THR A 387 43.14 20.67 -11.02
CA THR A 387 43.85 21.91 -11.31
C THR A 387 43.04 23.11 -10.80
N PRO A 388 43.67 24.26 -10.46
CA PRO A 388 42.95 25.43 -9.94
C PRO A 388 41.81 25.90 -10.87
N GLU A 389 41.97 25.71 -12.18
CA GLU A 389 40.95 26.03 -13.19
C GLU A 389 39.77 25.05 -13.14
N GLU A 390 40.00 23.75 -12.96
CA GLU A 390 38.94 22.76 -12.81
C GLU A 390 38.17 22.92 -11.48
N GLN A 391 38.87 23.25 -10.39
CA GLN A 391 38.23 23.58 -9.11
C GLN A 391 37.37 24.83 -9.21
N ALA A 392 37.83 25.84 -9.94
CA ALA A 392 37.06 27.05 -10.18
C ALA A 392 35.77 26.73 -10.96
N ILE A 393 35.80 25.82 -11.94
CA ILE A 393 34.62 25.40 -12.69
C ILE A 393 33.64 24.63 -11.79
N LEU A 394 34.10 23.70 -10.96
CA LEU A 394 33.22 22.91 -10.09
C LEU A 394 32.58 23.73 -8.96
N ASN A 395 33.25 24.78 -8.49
CA ASN A 395 32.72 25.69 -7.47
C ASN A 395 31.76 26.74 -8.03
N LYS A 396 31.54 26.80 -9.36
CA LYS A 396 30.55 27.71 -9.94
C LYS A 396 29.14 27.36 -9.46
N PRO A 397 28.32 28.36 -9.15
CA PRO A 397 26.96 28.12 -8.68
C PRO A 397 26.08 27.61 -9.83
N VAL A 398 25.16 26.68 -9.53
CA VAL A 398 24.23 26.12 -10.53
C VAL A 398 23.33 27.19 -11.17
N THR A 399 23.20 28.35 -10.55
CA THR A 399 22.50 29.51 -11.12
C THR A 399 23.13 30.02 -12.42
N GLU A 400 24.44 29.84 -12.62
CA GLU A 400 25.12 30.23 -13.87
C GLU A 400 24.69 29.41 -15.09
N LEU A 401 24.12 28.22 -14.89
CA LEU A 401 23.61 27.40 -15.98
C LEU A 401 22.35 27.98 -16.64
N ASN A 402 21.73 29.02 -16.04
CA ASN A 402 20.52 29.68 -16.52
C ASN A 402 19.40 28.67 -16.86
N LEU A 403 19.20 27.71 -15.95
CA LEU A 403 18.20 26.65 -16.12
C LEU A 403 16.78 27.18 -16.00
N SER A 404 15.85 26.47 -16.63
CA SER A 404 14.40 26.70 -16.48
C SER A 404 13.96 26.72 -15.01
N VAL A 405 12.85 27.44 -14.73
CA VAL A 405 12.30 27.59 -13.37
C VAL A 405 12.04 26.22 -12.70
N ARG A 406 11.66 25.23 -13.49
CA ARG A 406 11.41 23.85 -13.07
C ARG A 406 12.69 23.14 -12.64
N ALA A 407 13.74 23.20 -13.48
CA ALA A 407 15.04 22.62 -13.18
C ALA A 407 15.69 23.32 -11.98
N ARG A 408 15.63 24.65 -11.89
CA ARG A 408 16.17 25.40 -10.74
C ARG A 408 15.47 25.07 -9.41
N LYS A 409 14.14 24.91 -9.41
CA LYS A 409 13.41 24.48 -8.21
C LYS A 409 13.79 23.06 -7.77
N CYS A 410 14.10 22.17 -8.72
CA CYS A 410 14.64 20.85 -8.44
C CYS A 410 16.03 20.95 -7.78
N MET A 411 16.95 21.74 -8.35
CA MET A 411 18.30 21.93 -7.79
C MET A 411 18.26 22.47 -6.36
N ASN A 412 17.45 23.49 -6.10
CA ASN A 412 17.28 24.03 -4.75
C ASN A 412 16.70 23.00 -3.76
N ARG A 413 15.77 22.14 -4.21
CA ARG A 413 15.16 21.10 -3.36
C ARG A 413 16.13 19.99 -3.02
N LEU A 414 16.97 19.61 -3.99
CA LEU A 414 18.02 18.62 -3.81
C LEU A 414 19.26 19.18 -3.09
N GLY A 415 19.21 20.46 -2.68
CA GLY A 415 20.32 21.14 -2.02
C GLY A 415 21.55 21.33 -2.91
N ILE A 416 21.38 21.27 -4.23
CA ILE A 416 22.46 21.36 -5.20
C ILE A 416 22.72 22.84 -5.49
N THR A 417 23.85 23.34 -5.00
CA THR A 417 24.24 24.75 -5.08
C THR A 417 25.38 24.98 -6.06
N THR A 418 26.26 23.99 -6.27
CA THR A 418 27.43 24.07 -7.16
C THR A 418 27.39 23.05 -8.31
N LEU A 419 28.15 23.32 -9.38
CA LEU A 419 28.32 22.36 -10.48
C LEU A 419 28.95 21.05 -10.02
N GLY A 420 29.85 21.11 -9.04
CA GLY A 420 30.48 19.93 -8.43
C GLY A 420 29.49 18.99 -7.75
N GLU A 421 28.49 19.54 -7.05
CA GLU A 421 27.41 18.74 -6.44
C GLU A 421 26.47 18.15 -7.49
N LEU A 422 26.23 18.89 -8.59
CA LEU A 422 25.35 18.46 -9.67
C LEU A 422 25.89 17.23 -10.41
N ILE A 423 27.19 17.21 -10.72
CA ILE A 423 27.80 16.07 -11.45
C ILE A 423 27.89 14.78 -10.63
N GLN A 424 27.73 14.86 -9.31
CA GLN A 424 27.69 13.68 -8.43
C GLN A 424 26.33 12.97 -8.44
N ARG A 425 25.31 13.60 -9.02
CA ARG A 425 23.95 13.07 -9.15
C ARG A 425 23.78 12.31 -10.45
N SER A 426 23.03 11.22 -10.39
CA SER A 426 22.66 10.44 -11.57
C SER A 426 21.42 11.03 -12.25
N ALA A 427 21.20 10.67 -13.51
CA ALA A 427 20.01 11.06 -14.25
C ALA A 427 18.72 10.55 -13.60
N ASP A 428 18.78 9.35 -13.01
CA ASP A 428 17.65 8.72 -12.33
C ASP A 428 17.32 9.48 -11.03
N GLU A 429 18.32 9.87 -10.25
CA GLU A 429 18.14 10.70 -9.04
C GLU A 429 17.48 12.05 -9.34
N LEU A 430 17.78 12.67 -10.49
CA LEU A 430 17.16 13.93 -10.89
C LEU A 430 15.72 13.73 -11.39
N LEU A 431 15.44 12.63 -12.09
CA LEU A 431 14.09 12.30 -12.59
C LEU A 431 13.14 11.87 -11.48
N GLU A 432 13.65 11.35 -10.37
CA GLU A 432 12.87 11.04 -9.17
C GLU A 432 12.39 12.31 -8.44
N ALA A 433 12.98 13.47 -8.71
CA ALA A 433 12.57 14.71 -8.07
C ALA A 433 11.19 15.20 -8.58
N LYS A 434 10.23 15.41 -7.65
CA LYS A 434 8.86 15.85 -7.95
C LYS A 434 8.81 17.08 -8.87
N ASN A 435 8.10 16.97 -10.00
CA ASN A 435 7.98 17.96 -11.08
C ASN A 435 9.26 18.20 -11.90
N PHE A 436 10.26 17.32 -11.84
CA PHE A 436 11.36 17.25 -12.80
C PHE A 436 11.06 16.16 -13.83
N GLY A 437 11.32 16.42 -15.11
CA GLY A 437 10.94 15.49 -16.19
C GLY A 437 12.01 15.43 -17.28
N GLN A 438 11.84 14.51 -18.23
CA GLN A 438 12.82 14.20 -19.28
C GLN A 438 13.32 15.44 -20.06
N THR A 439 12.44 16.42 -20.31
CA THR A 439 12.81 17.67 -20.99
C THR A 439 13.76 18.54 -20.16
N SER A 440 13.56 18.60 -18.84
CA SER A 440 14.44 19.32 -17.91
C SER A 440 15.75 18.58 -17.68
N LEU A 441 15.73 17.23 -17.70
CA LEU A 441 16.96 16.43 -17.66
C LEU A 441 17.84 16.68 -18.89
N LYS A 442 17.24 16.70 -20.08
CA LYS A 442 17.94 17.00 -21.33
C LYS A 442 18.58 18.39 -21.30
N GLU A 443 17.84 19.39 -20.82
CA GLU A 443 18.34 20.76 -20.62
C GLU A 443 19.55 20.80 -19.69
N VAL A 444 19.50 20.09 -18.54
CA VAL A 444 20.63 20.01 -17.60
C VAL A 444 21.86 19.35 -18.24
N ARG A 445 21.68 18.26 -18.98
CA ARG A 445 22.78 17.59 -19.70
C ARG A 445 23.42 18.49 -20.75
N GLU A 446 22.62 19.19 -21.55
CA GLU A 446 23.11 20.12 -22.58
C GLU A 446 23.91 21.29 -21.96
N LYS A 447 23.47 21.80 -20.81
CA LYS A 447 24.16 22.89 -20.10
C LYS A 447 25.44 22.43 -19.42
N LEU A 448 25.48 21.22 -18.85
CA LEU A 448 26.71 20.65 -18.29
C LEU A 448 27.77 20.35 -19.37
N ALA A 449 27.34 19.91 -20.56
CA ALA A 449 28.23 19.64 -21.68
C ALA A 449 29.02 20.89 -22.14
N GLN A 450 28.47 22.10 -21.97
CA GLN A 450 29.17 23.36 -22.29
C GLN A 450 30.41 23.60 -21.40
N TYR A 451 30.46 22.95 -20.24
CA TYR A 451 31.58 22.99 -19.30
C TYR A 451 32.42 21.71 -19.35
N ASN A 452 32.24 20.85 -20.36
CA ASN A 452 32.82 19.49 -20.45
C ASN A 452 32.50 18.61 -19.23
N LEU A 453 31.35 18.82 -18.60
CA LEU A 453 30.89 18.05 -17.45
C LEU A 453 29.74 17.10 -17.83
N LYS A 454 29.60 16.01 -17.08
CA LYS A 454 28.53 15.02 -17.22
C LYS A 454 27.95 14.62 -15.86
N LEU A 455 26.71 14.13 -15.87
CA LEU A 455 26.07 13.54 -14.69
C LEU A 455 26.68 12.18 -14.37
N ARG A 456 26.56 11.76 -13.11
CA ARG A 456 27.09 10.47 -12.66
C ARG A 456 26.38 9.32 -13.38
N GLY A 457 27.14 8.55 -14.17
CA GLY A 457 26.63 7.41 -14.94
C GLY A 457 26.40 7.67 -16.43
N ASP A 458 26.57 8.92 -16.90
CA ASP A 458 26.61 9.32 -18.32
C ASP A 458 28.05 9.48 -18.84
#